data_AF-A0A351QCE5-F1
#
_entry.id   AF-A0A351QCE5-F1
#
_cell.length_a   1.000
_cell.length_b   1.000
_cell.length_c   1.000
_cell.angle_alpha   90.00
_cell.angle_beta   90.00
_cell.angle_gamma   90.00
#
_symmetry.space_group_name_H-M   'P 1'
#
loop_
_entity.id
_entity.type
_entity.pdbx_description
1 polymer ?
#
loop_
_entity_poly.entity_id
_entity_poly.type
_entity_poly.pdbx_seq_one_letter_code
_entity_poly.pdbx_strand_id
1 'polypeptide(L)'
;MANDNFWLGVMLGNLFSKKGNNGEQKGGCLGKIIGILVIIGIGNLAIKYYGIKGILIPIAILIAAFALLVFLSIKLNYAKDTATFFLNLYNEGKYTQAIDYIEQEPKEKIEKVFKKYPDVALVAGFSYRFGRGCDVNPQKAFEYFEKVKNKSNEAAGCYGAMLITGEGCNADAKTGIVYLKNAIVGNVPYACYEYGKLLFNGEFLEKNETDGKKFLRIASENGVQEATDFLNNIL
;
A
#
# COMPACT_ATOMS: atom_id res chain seq x y z
N MET A 1 -0.67 -43.37 16.60
CA MET A 1 0.70 -43.31 16.06
C MET A 1 0.62 -43.42 14.55
N ALA A 2 0.39 -42.33 13.83
CA ALA A 2 0.24 -42.35 12.35
C ALA A 2 0.44 -40.96 11.73
N ASN A 3 1.50 -40.23 12.13
CA ASN A 3 1.83 -38.93 11.54
C ASN A 3 3.29 -38.83 11.03
N ASP A 4 4.05 -39.93 11.08
CA ASP A 4 5.50 -39.89 10.77
C ASP A 4 5.82 -40.30 9.32
N ASN A 5 4.87 -40.90 8.60
CA ASN A 5 5.13 -41.48 7.27
C ASN A 5 4.99 -40.48 6.11
N PHE A 6 4.31 -39.35 6.30
CA PHE A 6 4.22 -38.29 5.28
C PHE A 6 5.54 -37.51 5.19
N TRP A 7 6.12 -37.17 6.35
CA TRP A 7 7.42 -36.52 6.43
C TRP A 7 8.55 -37.41 5.93
N LEU A 8 8.50 -38.72 6.16
CA LEU A 8 9.50 -39.67 5.63
C LEU A 8 9.55 -39.72 4.10
N GLY A 9 8.40 -39.67 3.42
CA GLY A 9 8.34 -39.66 1.95
C GLY A 9 8.90 -38.37 1.33
N VAL A 10 8.62 -37.22 1.95
CA VAL A 10 9.14 -35.91 1.54
C VAL A 10 10.64 -35.79 1.87
N MET A 11 11.09 -36.32 3.02
CA MET A 11 12.51 -36.38 3.40
C MET A 11 13.32 -37.24 2.42
N LEU A 12 12.80 -38.42 2.04
CA LEU A 12 13.49 -39.32 1.13
C LEU A 12 13.59 -38.75 -0.29
N GLY A 13 12.59 -38.00 -0.76
CA GLY A 13 12.66 -37.29 -2.04
C GLY A 13 13.78 -36.23 -2.08
N ASN A 14 14.01 -35.53 -0.97
CA ASN A 14 15.11 -34.56 -0.85
C ASN A 14 16.48 -35.23 -0.64
N LEU A 15 16.53 -36.44 -0.07
CA LEU A 15 17.77 -37.19 0.18
C LEU A 15 18.46 -37.68 -1.11
N PHE A 16 17.71 -37.83 -2.21
CA PHE A 16 18.25 -38.21 -3.52
C PHE A 16 18.53 -37.03 -4.48
N SER A 17 18.29 -35.79 -4.04
CA SER A 17 18.67 -34.58 -4.78
C SER A 17 20.03 -34.07 -4.33
N LYS A 18 21.12 -34.71 -4.79
CA LYS A 18 22.49 -34.26 -4.50
C LYS A 18 22.77 -32.93 -5.23
N LYS A 19 23.05 -31.85 -4.48
CA LYS A 19 23.52 -30.57 -5.04
C LYS A 19 24.96 -30.74 -5.53
N GLY A 20 25.19 -30.63 -6.83
CA GLY A 20 26.53 -30.52 -7.43
C GLY A 20 27.04 -29.08 -7.42
N ASN A 21 28.35 -28.89 -7.25
CA ASN A 21 28.99 -27.58 -7.03
C ASN A 21 28.96 -26.58 -8.21
N ASN A 22 28.31 -26.87 -9.34
CA ASN A 22 28.32 -26.02 -10.54
C ASN A 22 26.93 -25.60 -11.05
N GLY A 23 25.90 -25.57 -10.21
CA GLY A 23 24.62 -24.91 -10.56
C GLY A 23 23.75 -25.59 -11.63
N GLU A 24 24.20 -26.66 -12.29
CA GLU A 24 23.33 -27.47 -13.17
C GLU A 24 22.56 -28.53 -12.37
N GLN A 25 21.23 -28.39 -12.34
CA GLN A 25 20.32 -29.40 -11.78
C GLN A 25 20.22 -30.62 -12.71
N LYS A 26 20.94 -31.69 -12.39
CA LYS A 26 20.60 -33.05 -12.88
C LYS A 26 19.81 -33.79 -11.82
N GLY A 27 18.52 -33.51 -11.71
CA GLY A 27 17.59 -34.35 -10.95
C GLY A 27 17.54 -35.74 -11.58
N GLY A 28 18.21 -36.71 -10.95
CA GLY A 28 18.35 -38.06 -11.48
C GLY A 28 17.00 -38.71 -11.76
N CYS A 29 16.78 -39.12 -13.01
CA CYS A 29 15.56 -39.79 -13.50
C CYS A 29 15.11 -40.93 -12.58
N LEU A 30 16.07 -41.63 -11.95
CA LEU A 30 15.84 -42.72 -11.00
C LEU A 30 15.04 -42.31 -9.75
N GLY A 31 15.31 -41.13 -9.18
CA GLY A 31 14.60 -40.64 -8.00
C GLY A 31 13.13 -40.33 -8.29
N LYS A 32 12.84 -39.83 -9.49
CA LYS A 32 11.47 -39.63 -9.97
C LYS A 32 10.73 -40.95 -10.17
N ILE A 33 11.41 -41.97 -10.72
CA ILE A 33 10.84 -43.32 -10.93
C ILE A 33 10.48 -43.98 -9.59
N ILE A 34 11.39 -43.94 -8.60
CA ILE A 34 11.14 -44.54 -7.28
C ILE A 34 9.97 -43.82 -6.58
N GLY A 35 9.92 -42.49 -6.65
CA GLY A 35 8.79 -41.72 -6.10
C GLY A 35 7.44 -42.10 -6.72
N ILE A 36 7.39 -42.27 -8.04
CA ILE A 36 6.17 -42.70 -8.75
C ILE A 36 5.73 -44.10 -8.32
N LEU A 37 6.66 -45.07 -8.20
CA LEU A 37 6.34 -46.44 -7.79
C LEU A 37 5.77 -46.50 -6.35
N VAL A 38 6.30 -45.69 -5.43
CA VAL A 38 5.77 -45.61 -4.05
C VAL A 38 4.35 -45.03 -4.04
N ILE A 39 4.08 -43.98 -4.83
CA ILE A 39 2.73 -43.38 -4.95
C ILE A 39 1.74 -44.40 -5.52
N ILE A 40 2.12 -45.15 -6.56
CA ILE A 40 1.28 -46.20 -7.16
C ILE A 40 1.00 -47.32 -6.14
N GLY A 41 2.02 -47.76 -5.38
CA GLY A 41 1.88 -48.78 -4.36
C GLY A 41 0.91 -48.39 -3.24
N ILE A 42 1.03 -47.16 -2.73
CA ILE A 42 0.12 -46.62 -1.72
C ILE A 42 -1.30 -46.47 -2.27
N GLY A 43 -1.43 -46.01 -3.53
CA GLY A 43 -2.72 -45.91 -4.22
C GLY A 43 -3.44 -47.24 -4.34
N ASN A 44 -2.74 -48.29 -4.79
CA ASN A 44 -3.30 -49.64 -4.89
C ASN A 44 -3.70 -50.22 -3.51
N LEU A 45 -2.91 -49.96 -2.47
CA LEU A 45 -3.23 -50.38 -1.11
C LEU A 45 -4.49 -49.68 -0.58
N ALA A 46 -4.61 -48.37 -0.82
CA ALA A 46 -5.76 -47.58 -0.42
C ALA A 46 -7.04 -48.00 -1.18
N ILE A 47 -6.95 -48.35 -2.47
CA ILE A 47 -8.09 -48.86 -3.25
C ILE A 47 -8.58 -50.18 -2.67
N LYS A 48 -7.66 -51.06 -2.27
CA LYS A 48 -7.99 -52.37 -1.69
C LYS A 48 -8.71 -52.25 -0.34
N TYR A 49 -8.32 -51.30 0.51
CA TYR A 49 -8.88 -51.16 1.87
C TYR A 49 -10.13 -50.26 1.95
N TYR A 50 -10.20 -49.20 1.14
CA TYR A 50 -11.26 -48.19 1.23
C TYR A 50 -12.15 -48.11 -0.02
N GLY A 51 -11.85 -48.88 -1.06
CA GLY A 51 -12.49 -48.78 -2.37
C GLY A 51 -12.13 -47.49 -3.11
N ILE A 52 -12.48 -47.43 -4.41
CA ILE A 52 -12.22 -46.24 -5.26
C ILE A 52 -12.88 -44.97 -4.67
N LYS A 53 -14.08 -45.12 -4.08
CA LYS A 53 -14.81 -44.01 -3.43
C LYS A 53 -14.08 -43.45 -2.20
N GLY A 54 -13.33 -44.27 -1.46
CA GLY A 54 -12.59 -43.84 -0.27
C GLY A 54 -11.39 -42.93 -0.56
N ILE A 55 -10.87 -42.93 -1.79
CA ILE A 55 -9.75 -42.07 -2.22
C ILE A 55 -10.26 -40.80 -2.91
N LEU A 56 -11.33 -40.90 -3.69
CA LEU A 56 -11.88 -39.77 -4.44
C LEU A 56 -12.37 -38.62 -3.54
N ILE A 57 -12.96 -38.95 -2.39
CA ILE A 57 -13.45 -37.94 -1.43
C ILE A 57 -12.31 -37.06 -0.87
N PRO A 58 -11.23 -37.63 -0.29
CA PRO A 58 -10.11 -36.82 0.19
C PRO A 58 -9.40 -36.03 -0.91
N ILE A 59 -9.27 -36.57 -2.13
CA ILE A 59 -8.72 -35.82 -3.27
C ILE A 59 -9.61 -34.63 -3.63
N ALA A 60 -10.93 -34.82 -3.69
CA ALA A 60 -11.87 -33.74 -3.97
C ALA A 60 -11.81 -32.63 -2.89
N ILE A 61 -11.70 -33.01 -1.61
CA ILE A 61 -11.53 -32.06 -0.50
C ILE A 61 -10.21 -31.29 -0.65
N LEU A 62 -9.12 -31.97 -1.01
CA LEU A 62 -7.80 -31.35 -1.19
C LEU A 62 -7.82 -30.35 -2.37
N ILE A 63 -8.47 -30.71 -3.49
CA ILE A 63 -8.63 -29.82 -4.64
C ILE A 63 -9.50 -28.60 -4.25
N ALA A 64 -10.61 -28.81 -3.54
CA ALA A 64 -11.46 -27.72 -3.09
C ALA A 64 -10.73 -26.77 -2.11
N ALA A 65 -9.95 -27.33 -1.19
CA ALA A 65 -9.12 -26.56 -0.26
C ALA A 65 -8.03 -25.76 -1.02
N PHE A 66 -7.39 -26.37 -2.02
CA PHE A 66 -6.39 -25.68 -2.84
C PHE A 66 -7.00 -24.56 -3.69
N ALA A 67 -8.15 -24.81 -4.34
CA ALA A 67 -8.88 -23.80 -5.09
C ALA A 67 -9.30 -22.62 -4.19
N LEU A 68 -9.75 -22.91 -2.96
CA LEU A 68 -10.07 -21.89 -1.97
C LEU A 68 -8.82 -21.07 -1.58
N LEU A 69 -7.68 -21.71 -1.35
CA LEU A 69 -6.42 -21.02 -1.03
C LEU A 69 -5.93 -20.13 -2.17
N VAL A 70 -6.02 -20.58 -3.42
CA VAL A 70 -5.69 -19.76 -4.59
C VAL A 70 -6.64 -18.57 -4.69
N PHE A 71 -7.94 -18.80 -4.54
CA PHE A 71 -8.94 -17.74 -4.57
C PHE A 71 -8.72 -16.68 -3.47
N LEU A 72 -8.40 -17.12 -2.25
CA LEU A 72 -8.04 -16.24 -1.14
C LEU A 72 -6.75 -15.47 -1.42
N SER A 73 -5.75 -16.11 -2.04
CA SER A 73 -4.47 -15.47 -2.37
C SER A 73 -4.63 -14.35 -3.40
N ILE A 74 -5.46 -14.57 -4.42
CA ILE A 74 -5.81 -13.54 -5.42
C ILE A 74 -6.48 -12.34 -4.74
N LYS A 75 -7.44 -12.58 -3.83
CA LYS A 75 -8.09 -11.51 -3.06
C LYS A 75 -7.12 -10.75 -2.15
N LEU A 76 -6.13 -11.42 -1.58
CA LEU A 76 -5.13 -10.82 -0.68
C LEU A 76 -4.15 -9.89 -1.41
N ASN A 77 -3.77 -10.23 -2.65
CA ASN A 77 -2.78 -9.49 -3.41
C ASN A 77 -3.35 -8.34 -4.24
N TYR A 78 -4.63 -8.38 -4.59
CA TYR A 78 -5.29 -7.35 -5.41
C TYR A 78 -4.94 -5.91 -4.98
N ALA A 79 -5.06 -5.59 -3.68
CA ALA A 79 -4.82 -4.23 -3.21
C ALA A 79 -3.35 -3.80 -3.34
N LYS A 80 -2.42 -4.75 -3.18
CA LYS A 80 -0.98 -4.52 -3.34
C LYS A 80 -0.65 -4.26 -4.80
N ASP A 81 -1.20 -5.09 -5.69
CA ASP A 81 -0.93 -5.00 -7.12
C ASP A 81 -1.49 -3.69 -7.70
N THR A 82 -2.70 -3.31 -7.29
CA THR A 82 -3.34 -2.03 -7.65
C THR A 82 -2.49 -0.85 -7.17
N ALA A 83 -2.06 -0.85 -5.91
CA ALA A 83 -1.23 0.22 -5.36
C ALA A 83 0.12 0.34 -6.09
N THR A 84 0.77 -0.81 -6.34
CA THR A 84 2.07 -0.85 -7.01
C THR A 84 1.95 -0.34 -8.45
N PHE A 85 0.93 -0.78 -9.18
CA PHE A 85 0.70 -0.34 -10.56
C PHE A 85 0.41 1.16 -10.63
N PHE A 86 -0.47 1.67 -9.77
CA PHE A 86 -0.77 3.11 -9.67
C PHE A 86 0.50 3.93 -9.38
N LEU A 87 1.27 3.56 -8.36
CA LEU A 87 2.46 4.30 -7.96
C LEU A 87 3.55 4.25 -9.04
N ASN A 88 3.69 3.13 -9.75
CA ASN A 88 4.62 3.03 -10.88
C ASN A 88 4.24 3.99 -12.01
N LEU A 89 2.95 4.02 -12.42
CA LEU A 89 2.48 4.98 -13.42
C LEU A 89 2.74 6.43 -12.99
N TYR A 90 2.49 6.74 -11.71
CA TYR A 90 2.72 8.07 -11.19
C TYR A 90 4.22 8.45 -11.19
N ASN A 91 5.09 7.53 -10.78
CA ASN A 91 6.55 7.73 -10.78
C ASN A 91 7.12 7.88 -12.20
N GLU A 92 6.49 7.25 -13.20
CA GLU A 92 6.84 7.43 -14.61
C GLU A 92 6.28 8.74 -15.22
N GLY A 93 5.57 9.55 -14.44
CA GLY A 93 4.94 10.78 -14.91
C GLY A 93 3.64 10.57 -15.72
N LYS A 94 3.12 9.34 -15.77
CA LYS A 94 1.89 8.97 -16.49
C LYS A 94 0.65 9.24 -15.62
N TYR A 95 0.49 10.49 -15.18
CA TYR A 95 -0.51 10.88 -14.19
C TYR A 95 -1.95 10.59 -14.64
N THR A 96 -2.30 10.90 -15.88
CA THR A 96 -3.65 10.62 -16.41
C THR A 96 -3.98 9.14 -16.37
N GLN A 97 -3.05 8.28 -16.81
CA GLN A 97 -3.27 6.83 -16.77
C GLN A 97 -3.40 6.32 -15.33
N ALA A 98 -2.64 6.89 -14.39
CA ALA A 98 -2.74 6.52 -12.98
C ALA A 98 -4.12 6.88 -12.40
N ILE A 99 -4.62 8.08 -12.69
CA ILE A 99 -5.92 8.55 -12.21
C ILE A 99 -7.07 7.79 -12.88
N ASP A 100 -7.03 7.63 -14.20
CA ASP A 100 -8.02 6.84 -14.95
C ASP A 100 -8.10 5.42 -14.42
N TYR A 101 -6.96 4.81 -14.09
CA TYR A 101 -6.90 3.45 -13.55
C TYR A 101 -7.67 3.31 -12.24
N ILE A 102 -7.50 4.23 -11.28
CA ILE A 102 -8.24 4.16 -10.01
C ILE A 102 -9.70 4.58 -10.15
N GLU A 103 -10.05 5.41 -11.15
CA GLU A 103 -11.44 5.79 -11.41
C GLU A 103 -12.25 4.69 -12.09
N GLN A 104 -11.62 3.86 -12.90
CA GLN A 104 -12.25 2.71 -13.55
C GLN A 104 -12.53 1.55 -12.57
N GLU A 105 -11.78 1.46 -11.47
CA GLU A 105 -11.98 0.43 -10.46
C GLU A 105 -13.17 0.71 -9.53
N PRO A 106 -13.88 -0.32 -9.04
CA PRO A 106 -15.00 -0.13 -8.14
C PRO A 106 -14.57 0.59 -6.84
N LYS A 107 -15.36 1.59 -6.43
CA LYS A 107 -15.10 2.44 -5.25
C LYS A 107 -14.75 1.63 -3.99
N GLU A 108 -15.47 0.53 -3.72
CA GLU A 108 -15.23 -0.33 -2.56
C GLU A 108 -13.83 -0.98 -2.58
N LYS A 109 -13.33 -1.32 -3.77
CA LYS A 109 -11.98 -1.88 -3.91
C LYS A 109 -10.92 -0.80 -3.64
N ILE A 110 -11.09 0.39 -4.22
CA ILE A 110 -10.15 1.50 -4.03
C ILE A 110 -10.12 1.95 -2.57
N GLU A 111 -11.25 1.93 -1.87
CA GLU A 111 -11.26 2.22 -0.44
C GLU A 111 -10.43 1.21 0.39
N LYS A 112 -10.45 -0.07 0.02
CA LYS A 112 -9.58 -1.08 0.62
C LYS A 112 -8.10 -0.83 0.29
N VAL A 113 -7.81 -0.36 -0.93
CA VAL A 113 -6.45 0.06 -1.31
C VAL A 113 -5.99 1.21 -0.44
N PHE A 114 -6.75 2.30 -0.33
CA PHE A 114 -6.40 3.47 0.47
C PHE A 114 -6.21 3.14 1.94
N LYS A 115 -7.05 2.23 2.48
CA LYS A 115 -6.91 1.77 3.87
C LYS A 115 -5.59 1.03 4.12
N LYS A 116 -5.08 0.29 3.13
CA LYS A 116 -3.86 -0.53 3.26
C LYS A 116 -2.60 0.19 2.79
N TYR A 117 -2.74 1.08 1.81
CA TYR A 117 -1.69 1.82 1.12
C TYR A 117 -2.08 3.31 1.06
N PRO A 118 -1.87 4.06 2.16
CA PRO A 118 -2.30 5.46 2.26
C PRO A 118 -1.63 6.37 1.23
N ASP A 119 -0.42 6.02 0.79
CA ASP A 119 0.34 6.77 -0.22
C ASP A 119 -0.42 6.93 -1.53
N VAL A 120 -1.22 5.93 -1.92
CA VAL A 120 -2.06 5.99 -3.12
C VAL A 120 -3.09 7.11 -3.00
N ALA A 121 -3.76 7.21 -1.85
CA ALA A 121 -4.76 8.26 -1.61
C ALA A 121 -4.11 9.64 -1.51
N LEU A 122 -2.94 9.74 -0.85
CA LEU A 122 -2.16 10.97 -0.75
C LEU A 122 -1.79 11.50 -2.14
N VAL A 123 -1.21 10.65 -2.98
CA VAL A 123 -0.77 11.01 -4.34
C VAL A 123 -1.95 11.32 -5.25
N ALA A 124 -3.03 10.54 -5.19
CA ALA A 124 -4.25 10.84 -5.93
C ALA A 124 -4.89 12.16 -5.43
N GLY A 125 -4.85 12.44 -4.13
CA GLY A 125 -5.31 13.69 -3.54
C GLY A 125 -4.54 14.90 -4.11
N PHE A 126 -3.22 14.81 -4.22
CA PHE A 126 -2.42 15.85 -4.88
C PHE A 126 -2.79 16.03 -6.35
N SER A 127 -3.12 14.94 -7.03
CA SER A 127 -3.53 14.98 -8.44
C SER A 127 -4.81 15.79 -8.60
N TYR A 128 -5.83 15.53 -7.79
CA TYR A 128 -7.07 16.31 -7.82
C TYR A 128 -6.90 17.73 -7.30
N ARG A 129 -6.04 17.96 -6.29
CA ARG A 129 -5.83 19.32 -5.76
C ARG A 129 -5.18 20.24 -6.80
N PHE A 130 -4.20 19.72 -7.52
CA PHE A 130 -3.37 20.52 -8.44
C PHE A 130 -3.63 20.25 -9.93
N GLY A 131 -4.59 19.38 -10.26
CA GLY A 131 -4.93 19.02 -11.65
C GLY A 131 -3.83 18.23 -12.37
N ARG A 132 -3.11 17.36 -11.66
CA ARG A 132 -2.05 16.54 -12.28
C ARG A 132 -2.67 15.31 -12.93
N GLY A 133 -2.81 15.34 -14.25
CA GLY A 133 -3.36 14.23 -15.03
C GLY A 133 -4.88 14.12 -14.99
N CYS A 134 -5.58 15.03 -14.30
CA CYS A 134 -7.03 15.14 -14.25
C CYS A 134 -7.45 16.60 -14.05
N ASP A 135 -8.75 16.88 -14.14
CA ASP A 135 -9.27 18.20 -13.79
C ASP A 135 -9.12 18.48 -12.29
N VAL A 136 -8.88 19.75 -11.96
CA VAL A 136 -8.79 20.21 -10.57
C VAL A 136 -10.14 19.94 -9.87
N ASN A 137 -10.07 19.17 -8.78
CA ASN A 137 -11.21 18.81 -7.95
C ASN A 137 -10.82 18.82 -6.46
N PRO A 138 -10.85 19.99 -5.82
CA PRO A 138 -10.39 20.11 -4.44
C PRO A 138 -11.29 19.37 -3.45
N GLN A 139 -12.58 19.18 -3.74
CA GLN A 139 -13.47 18.37 -2.91
C GLN A 139 -13.01 16.90 -2.86
N LYS A 140 -12.68 16.32 -4.01
CA LYS A 140 -12.19 14.94 -4.08
C LYS A 140 -10.81 14.80 -3.41
N ALA A 141 -9.95 15.81 -3.56
CA ALA A 141 -8.68 15.87 -2.84
C ALA A 141 -8.87 15.88 -1.32
N PHE A 142 -9.79 16.71 -0.83
CA PHE A 142 -10.15 16.79 0.59
C PHE A 142 -10.60 15.42 1.13
N GLU A 143 -11.54 14.77 0.43
CA GLU A 143 -12.05 13.44 0.80
C GLU A 143 -10.92 12.38 0.83
N TYR A 144 -9.94 12.48 -0.06
CA TYR A 144 -8.85 11.51 -0.15
C TYR A 144 -7.85 11.71 0.99
N PHE A 145 -7.45 12.94 1.27
CA PHE A 145 -6.62 13.25 2.43
C PHE A 145 -7.34 12.88 3.73
N GLU A 146 -8.65 13.13 3.82
CA GLU A 146 -9.46 12.77 4.97
C GLU A 146 -9.37 11.27 5.30
N LYS A 147 -9.50 10.41 4.28
CA LYS A 147 -9.47 8.95 4.46
C LYS A 147 -8.17 8.44 5.06
N VAL A 148 -7.06 9.15 4.86
CA VAL A 148 -5.72 8.69 5.24
C VAL A 148 -4.98 9.60 6.22
N LYS A 149 -5.61 10.70 6.70
CA LYS A 149 -5.02 11.66 7.66
C LYS A 149 -4.48 11.01 8.94
N ASN A 150 -5.06 9.90 9.38
CA ASN A 150 -4.59 9.19 10.59
C ASN A 150 -3.45 8.18 10.32
N LYS A 151 -3.00 8.06 9.06
CA LYS A 151 -1.98 7.09 8.62
C LYS A 151 -0.81 7.74 7.89
N SER A 152 -0.97 8.98 7.43
CA SER A 152 0.10 9.78 6.82
C SER A 152 0.04 11.18 7.43
N ASN A 153 1.17 11.61 7.98
CA ASN A 153 1.30 12.96 8.52
C ASN A 153 1.20 14.00 7.40
N GLU A 154 1.69 13.68 6.20
CA GLU A 154 1.60 14.52 5.01
C GLU A 154 0.14 14.74 4.61
N ALA A 155 -0.67 13.68 4.61
CA ALA A 155 -2.10 13.77 4.37
C ALA A 155 -2.81 14.58 5.47
N ALA A 156 -2.43 14.40 6.74
CA ALA A 156 -2.93 15.22 7.83
C ALA A 156 -2.62 16.71 7.64
N GLY A 157 -1.39 17.03 7.22
CA GLY A 157 -0.98 18.41 6.93
C GLY A 157 -1.80 19.03 5.79
N CYS A 158 -1.99 18.28 4.70
CA CYS A 158 -2.82 18.72 3.57
C CYS A 158 -4.29 18.91 3.97
N TYR A 159 -4.86 17.93 4.69
CA TYR A 159 -6.22 18.01 5.22
C TYR A 159 -6.39 19.23 6.13
N GLY A 160 -5.43 19.48 7.03
CA GLY A 160 -5.44 20.65 7.90
C GLY A 160 -5.39 21.97 7.14
N ALA A 161 -4.52 22.10 6.15
CA ALA A 161 -4.42 23.28 5.30
C ALA A 161 -5.71 23.56 4.51
N MET A 162 -6.35 22.50 3.99
CA MET A 162 -7.63 22.62 3.27
C MET A 162 -8.78 23.02 4.19
N LEU A 163 -8.82 22.53 5.44
CA LEU A 163 -9.78 22.99 6.45
C LEU A 163 -9.60 24.48 6.78
N ILE A 164 -8.36 24.97 6.90
CA ILE A 164 -8.09 26.37 7.20
C ILE A 164 -8.59 27.29 6.08
N THR A 165 -8.32 26.91 4.83
CA THR A 165 -8.65 27.71 3.65
C THR A 165 -10.09 27.53 3.17
N GLY A 166 -10.76 26.44 3.56
CA GLY A 166 -12.05 26.04 2.98
C GLY A 166 -11.92 25.49 1.56
N GLU A 167 -10.71 25.11 1.13
CA GLU A 167 -10.49 24.53 -0.19
C GLU A 167 -11.18 23.16 -0.28
N GLY A 168 -12.22 23.04 -1.11
CA GLY A 168 -12.96 21.77 -1.32
C GLY A 168 -13.83 21.33 -0.14
N CYS A 169 -13.99 22.15 0.90
CA CYS A 169 -14.75 21.82 2.11
C CYS A 169 -15.28 23.08 2.80
N ASN A 170 -16.07 22.92 3.87
CA ASN A 170 -16.39 24.03 4.74
C ASN A 170 -15.19 24.37 5.62
N ALA A 171 -14.84 25.65 5.72
CA ALA A 171 -13.70 26.09 6.50
C ALA A 171 -13.88 25.79 8.00
N ASP A 172 -12.83 25.23 8.61
CA ASP A 172 -12.68 25.02 10.05
C ASP A 172 -11.20 25.19 10.42
N ALA A 173 -10.78 26.45 10.53
CA ALA A 173 -9.41 26.80 10.86
C ALA A 173 -8.96 26.24 12.21
N LYS A 174 -9.86 26.14 13.20
CA LYS A 174 -9.52 25.62 14.53
C LYS A 174 -9.08 24.16 14.43
N THR A 175 -9.85 23.32 13.74
CA THR A 175 -9.50 21.92 13.53
C THR A 175 -8.27 21.79 12.61
N GLY A 176 -8.20 22.60 11.54
CA GLY A 176 -7.06 22.56 10.63
C GLY A 176 -5.72 22.89 11.28
N ILE A 177 -5.68 23.88 12.19
CA ILE A 177 -4.48 24.21 12.98
C ILE A 177 -4.03 23.03 13.85
N VAL A 178 -4.97 22.28 14.44
CA VAL A 178 -4.63 21.07 15.22
C VAL A 178 -3.94 20.04 14.34
N TYR A 179 -4.48 19.79 13.13
CA TYR A 179 -3.86 18.86 12.19
C TYR A 179 -2.49 19.35 11.69
N LEU A 180 -2.32 20.64 11.42
CA LEU A 180 -1.01 21.19 11.07
C LEU A 180 0.01 20.99 12.19
N LYS A 181 -0.36 21.28 13.44
CA LYS A 181 0.54 21.06 14.59
C LYS A 181 0.95 19.60 14.74
N ASN A 182 0.00 18.67 14.58
CA ASN A 182 0.30 17.24 14.62
C ASN A 182 1.22 16.82 13.46
N ALA A 183 1.00 17.34 12.26
CA ALA A 183 1.84 17.08 11.10
C ALA A 183 3.27 17.65 11.27
N ILE A 184 3.42 18.79 11.95
CA ILE A 184 4.74 19.34 12.33
C ILE A 184 5.48 18.39 13.27
N VAL A 185 4.81 17.84 14.29
CA VAL A 185 5.40 16.80 15.16
C VAL A 185 5.77 15.55 14.35
N GLY A 186 5.00 15.26 13.30
CA GLY A 186 5.30 14.24 12.29
C GLY A 186 6.40 14.60 11.28
N ASN A 187 7.10 15.73 11.47
CA ASN A 187 8.16 16.25 10.59
C ASN A 187 7.73 16.56 9.15
N VAL A 188 6.48 17.01 8.94
CA VAL A 188 5.97 17.37 7.60
C VAL A 188 6.37 18.81 7.25
N PRO A 189 7.28 19.03 6.28
CA PRO A 189 7.77 20.37 5.96
C PRO A 189 6.66 21.32 5.46
N TYR A 190 5.73 20.79 4.67
CA TYR A 190 4.57 21.55 4.18
C TYR A 190 3.70 22.10 5.33
N ALA A 191 3.57 21.35 6.43
CA ALA A 191 2.83 21.82 7.60
C ALA A 191 3.57 22.94 8.35
N CYS A 192 4.90 22.87 8.43
CA CYS A 192 5.73 23.97 8.95
C CYS A 192 5.56 25.24 8.11
N TYR A 193 5.50 25.12 6.79
CA TYR A 193 5.27 26.26 5.89
C TYR A 193 3.91 26.92 6.15
N GLU A 194 2.83 26.14 6.12
CA GLU A 194 1.48 26.70 6.32
C GLU A 194 1.31 27.30 7.73
N TYR A 195 1.78 26.61 8.77
CA TYR A 195 1.71 27.13 10.14
C TYR A 195 2.59 28.38 10.33
N GLY A 196 3.78 28.41 9.72
CA GLY A 196 4.67 29.56 9.73
C GLY A 196 4.04 30.79 9.11
N LYS A 197 3.33 30.64 7.98
CA LYS A 197 2.54 31.72 7.36
C LYS A 197 1.45 32.25 8.28
N LEU A 198 0.67 31.36 8.89
CA LEU A 198 -0.41 31.75 9.80
C LEU A 198 0.12 32.59 10.98
N LEU A 199 1.22 32.16 11.59
CA LEU A 199 1.88 32.91 12.66
C LEU A 199 2.45 34.25 12.17
N PHE A 200 3.12 34.25 11.02
CA PHE A 200 3.76 35.44 10.48
C PHE A 200 2.72 36.53 10.16
N ASN A 201 1.59 36.15 9.56
CA ASN A 201 0.52 37.07 9.19
C ASN A 201 -0.44 37.41 10.35
N GLY A 202 -0.52 36.55 11.38
CA GLY A 202 -1.54 36.66 12.42
C GLY A 202 -2.92 36.20 11.97
N GLU A 203 -2.97 35.22 11.06
CA GLU A 203 -4.21 34.64 10.54
C GLU A 203 -4.67 33.50 11.45
N PHE A 204 -5.84 33.64 12.07
CA PHE A 204 -6.41 32.69 13.05
C PHE A 204 -5.57 32.43 14.32
N LEU A 205 -4.33 32.93 14.34
CA LEU A 205 -3.36 32.85 15.43
C LEU A 205 -2.91 34.26 15.81
N GLU A 206 -2.45 34.42 17.04
CA GLU A 206 -1.78 35.66 17.44
C GLU A 206 -0.52 35.84 16.59
N LYS A 207 -0.35 37.04 16.02
CA LYS A 207 0.77 37.36 15.15
C LYS A 207 2.09 37.21 15.89
N ASN A 208 2.99 36.40 15.36
CA ASN A 208 4.34 36.20 15.87
C ASN A 208 5.30 35.96 14.70
N GLU A 209 5.90 37.05 14.22
CA GLU A 209 6.80 37.01 13.06
C GLU A 209 8.07 36.21 13.34
N THR A 210 8.59 36.25 14.56
CA THR A 210 9.81 35.54 14.95
C THR A 210 9.64 34.03 14.83
N ASP A 211 8.57 33.49 15.44
CA ASP A 211 8.27 32.07 15.33
C ASP A 211 7.79 31.69 13.93
N GLY A 212 7.02 32.56 13.28
CA GLY A 212 6.61 32.39 11.88
C GLY A 212 7.80 32.18 10.95
N LYS A 213 8.80 33.09 11.00
CA LYS A 213 10.05 32.97 10.23
C LYS A 213 10.84 31.71 10.59
N LYS A 214 10.83 31.29 11.86
CA LYS A 214 11.49 30.04 12.29
C LYS A 214 10.88 28.81 11.62
N PHE A 215 9.55 28.68 11.62
CA PHE A 215 8.87 27.56 10.97
C PHE A 215 9.04 27.58 9.44
N LEU A 216 8.97 28.78 8.83
CA LEU A 216 9.25 28.96 7.40
C LEU A 216 10.67 28.52 7.03
N ARG A 217 11.66 28.85 7.87
CA ARG A 217 13.05 28.42 7.66
C ARG A 217 13.17 26.89 7.72
N ILE A 218 12.53 26.25 8.70
CA ILE A 218 12.51 24.79 8.79
C ILE A 218 11.92 24.18 7.52
N ALA A 219 10.80 24.72 7.00
CA ALA A 219 10.20 24.23 5.76
C ALA A 219 11.13 24.41 4.55
N SER A 220 11.76 25.58 4.42
CA SER A 220 12.73 25.89 3.36
C SER A 220 13.94 24.95 3.39
N GLU A 221 14.52 24.73 4.58
CA GLU A 221 15.66 23.82 4.76
C GLU A 221 15.33 22.36 4.40
N ASN A 222 14.04 22.00 4.47
CA ASN A 222 13.53 20.68 4.09
C ASN A 222 12.91 20.66 2.68
N GLY A 223 13.23 21.65 1.83
CA GLY A 223 12.92 21.62 0.40
C GLY A 223 11.54 22.13 0.00
N VAL A 224 10.80 22.82 0.88
CA VAL A 224 9.57 23.52 0.50
C VAL A 224 9.95 24.84 -0.17
N GLN A 225 9.93 24.86 -1.51
CA GLN A 225 10.34 26.02 -2.31
C GLN A 225 9.48 27.25 -2.01
N GLU A 226 8.18 27.06 -1.78
CA GLU A 226 7.25 28.13 -1.44
C GLU A 226 7.65 28.84 -0.13
N ALA A 227 8.31 28.15 0.79
CA ALA A 227 8.83 28.73 2.01
C ALA A 227 10.09 29.58 1.74
N THR A 228 10.98 29.10 0.87
CA THR A 228 12.14 29.88 0.41
C THR A 228 11.70 31.15 -0.29
N ASP A 229 10.76 31.05 -1.21
CA ASP A 229 10.23 32.19 -1.97
C ASP A 229 9.54 33.18 -1.03
N PHE A 230 8.76 32.70 -0.06
CA PHE A 230 8.15 33.55 0.96
C PHE A 230 9.20 34.30 1.78
N LEU A 231 10.25 33.61 2.26
CA LEU A 231 11.33 34.23 3.03
C LEU A 231 12.11 35.27 2.22
N ASN A 232 12.33 35.03 0.94
CA ASN A 232 13.01 35.97 0.05
C ASN A 232 12.17 37.22 -0.23
N ASN A 233 10.83 37.11 -0.20
CA ASN A 233 9.93 38.24 -0.44
C ASN A 233 9.74 39.14 0.80
N ILE A 234 10.09 38.66 2.00
CA ILE A 234 9.96 39.42 3.26
C ILE A 234 11.28 39.99 3.79
N LEU A 235 12.41 39.64 3.17
CA LEU A 235 13.77 40.11 3.51
C LEU A 235 14.24 41.13 2.49
#